data_AF-A0A6C8Y4D3-F1
#
_entry.id   AF-A0A6C8Y4D3-F1
#
_cell.length_a   1.000
_cell.length_b   1.000
_cell.length_c   1.000
_cell.angle_alpha   90.00
_cell.angle_beta   90.00
_cell.angle_gamma   90.00
#
_symmetry.space_group_name_H-M   'P 1'
#
loop_
_entity.id
_entity.type
_entity.pdbx_description
1 polymer ?
#
loop_
_entity_poly.entity_id
_entity_poly.type
_entity_poly.pdbx_seq_one_letter_code
_entity_poly.pdbx_strand_id
1 'polypeptide(L)'
;MKIFLLSEGEQWFWSLRHGDHEFARSLLFKKFIYAKKNAEEFRMSSCMATKLDDPLTINVPPSDYETLFYIVKHGEMYKSEILYPPGTTFFDIHSSYEEAEKFMSCLIDDVFDMADIVDSNGNSFHPLSYSRRYRDMFDINDDHPSSL
;
A
#
# COMPACT_ATOMS: atom_id res chain seq x y z
N MET A 1 -8.43 -5.92 8.30
CA MET A 1 -8.05 -5.71 6.88
C MET A 1 -6.80 -6.51 6.59
N LYS A 2 -6.56 -6.94 5.34
CA LYS A 2 -5.37 -7.75 4.97
C LYS A 2 -4.86 -7.39 3.58
N ILE A 3 -3.54 -7.48 3.39
CA ILE A 3 -2.88 -7.41 2.08
C ILE A 3 -2.55 -8.84 1.65
N PHE A 4 -3.29 -9.37 0.69
CA PHE A 4 -3.08 -10.72 0.16
C PHE A 4 -2.04 -10.70 -0.95
N LEU A 5 -1.04 -11.58 -0.87
CA LEU A 5 -0.14 -11.88 -1.98
C LEU A 5 -0.75 -12.99 -2.85
N LEU A 6 -0.99 -12.65 -4.11
CA LEU A 6 -1.72 -13.47 -5.07
C LEU A 6 -0.87 -13.67 -6.33
N SER A 7 -1.25 -14.67 -7.13
CA SER A 7 -0.64 -14.93 -8.44
C SER A 7 -1.70 -14.95 -9.53
N GLU A 8 -1.31 -14.48 -10.71
CA GLU A 8 -2.08 -14.51 -11.95
C GLU A 8 -1.15 -15.04 -13.05
N GLY A 9 -1.34 -16.30 -13.44
CA GLY A 9 -0.38 -17.01 -14.28
C GLY A 9 0.99 -17.15 -13.59
N GLU A 10 2.05 -16.69 -14.25
CA GLU A 10 3.42 -16.67 -13.70
C GLU A 10 3.77 -15.36 -12.98
N GLN A 11 2.82 -14.43 -12.87
CA GLN A 11 3.02 -13.12 -12.26
C GLN A 11 2.37 -13.05 -10.88
N TRP A 12 2.85 -12.11 -10.07
CA TRP A 12 2.48 -11.93 -8.67
C TRP A 12 2.00 -10.51 -8.43
N PHE A 13 1.03 -10.33 -7.55
CA PHE A 13 0.56 -9.01 -7.14
C PHE A 13 0.07 -9.06 -5.70
N TRP A 14 -0.23 -7.90 -5.12
CA TRP A 14 -0.93 -7.82 -3.86
C TRP A 14 -2.29 -7.15 -4.01
N SER A 15 -3.20 -7.50 -3.09
CA SER A 15 -4.57 -6.98 -3.03
C SER A 15 -4.94 -6.65 -1.58
N LEU A 16 -5.30 -5.39 -1.32
CA LEU A 16 -5.80 -4.91 -0.04
C LEU A 16 -7.29 -5.21 0.06
N ARG A 17 -7.68 -6.00 1.06
CA ARG A 17 -9.07 -6.47 1.22
C ARG A 17 -9.58 -6.40 2.65
N HIS A 18 -10.89 -6.24 2.76
CA HIS A 18 -11.64 -6.47 4.00
C HIS A 18 -12.88 -7.31 3.68
N GLY A 19 -12.89 -8.56 4.15
CA GLY A 19 -13.85 -9.55 3.67
C GLY A 19 -13.68 -9.77 2.17
N ASP A 20 -14.79 -9.72 1.44
CA ASP A 20 -14.82 -9.89 -0.02
C ASP A 20 -14.57 -8.58 -0.80
N HIS A 21 -14.45 -7.45 -0.10
CA HIS A 21 -14.23 -6.14 -0.73
C HIS A 21 -12.74 -5.90 -0.98
N GLU A 22 -12.39 -5.53 -2.21
CA GLU A 22 -11.05 -5.16 -2.63
C GLU A 22 -10.94 -3.64 -2.76
N PHE A 23 -10.13 -3.04 -1.90
CA PHE A 23 -9.90 -1.59 -1.88
C PHE A 23 -8.84 -1.17 -2.90
N ALA A 24 -7.75 -1.93 -2.94
CA ALA A 24 -6.60 -1.63 -3.78
C ALA A 24 -5.89 -2.87 -4.28
N ARG A 25 -5.19 -2.72 -5.40
CA ARG A 25 -4.24 -3.72 -5.89
C ARG A 25 -3.00 -3.11 -6.48
N SER A 26 -1.92 -3.86 -6.48
CA SER A 26 -0.72 -3.51 -7.23
C SER A 26 -0.81 -3.90 -8.71
N LEU A 27 0.14 -3.36 -9.47
CA LEU A 27 0.57 -3.95 -10.74
C LEU A 27 1.09 -5.39 -10.59
N LEU A 28 1.26 -6.06 -11.73
CA LEU A 28 1.79 -7.42 -11.81
C LEU A 28 3.33 -7.41 -11.80
N PHE A 29 3.91 -8.26 -10.95
CA PHE A 29 5.34 -8.45 -10.78
C PHE A 29 5.78 -9.82 -11.29
N LYS A 30 6.96 -9.90 -11.91
CA LYS A 30 7.52 -11.17 -12.42
C LYS A 30 8.00 -12.13 -11.32
N LYS A 31 8.15 -11.66 -10.09
CA LYS A 31 8.64 -12.47 -8.96
C LYS A 31 7.84 -12.14 -7.71
N PHE A 32 7.49 -13.19 -6.96
CA PHE A 32 6.85 -13.08 -5.64
C PHE A 32 7.53 -12.04 -4.74
N ILE A 33 8.86 -12.05 -4.67
CA ILE A 33 9.62 -11.15 -3.81
C ILE A 33 9.41 -9.67 -4.16
N TYR A 34 9.14 -9.33 -5.41
CA TYR A 34 8.89 -7.95 -5.81
C TYR A 34 7.48 -7.50 -5.42
N ALA A 35 6.48 -8.37 -5.58
CA ALA A 35 5.13 -8.12 -5.08
C ALA A 35 5.13 -7.93 -3.55
N LYS A 36 5.83 -8.81 -2.83
CA LYS A 36 5.96 -8.71 -1.37
C LYS A 36 6.66 -7.42 -0.93
N LYS A 37 7.78 -7.05 -1.56
CA LYS A 37 8.48 -5.79 -1.24
C LYS A 37 7.62 -4.57 -1.48
N ASN A 38 6.84 -4.55 -2.57
CA ASN A 38 5.94 -3.44 -2.86
C ASN A 38 4.74 -3.40 -1.89
N ALA A 39 4.23 -4.55 -1.44
CA ALA A 39 3.21 -4.63 -0.39
C ALA A 39 3.73 -4.08 0.94
N GLU A 40 4.97 -4.44 1.31
CA GLU A 40 5.64 -3.90 2.50
C GLU A 40 5.84 -2.38 2.37
N GLU A 41 6.28 -1.90 1.21
CA GLU A 41 6.42 -0.47 0.94
C GLU A 41 5.10 0.27 1.08
N PHE A 42 4.02 -0.23 0.48
CA PHE A 42 2.67 0.34 0.61
C PHE A 42 2.20 0.39 2.07
N ARG A 43 2.41 -0.68 2.83
CA ARG A 43 2.06 -0.72 4.25
C ARG A 43 2.87 0.29 5.06
N MET A 44 4.17 0.41 4.80
CA MET A 44 5.07 1.26 5.59
C MET A 44 4.95 2.73 5.21
N SER A 45 4.74 3.04 3.93
CA SER A 45 4.44 4.40 3.47
C SER A 45 3.11 4.91 4.03
N SER A 46 2.25 4.01 4.50
CA SER A 46 0.96 4.37 5.10
C SER A 46 1.10 4.99 6.49
N CYS A 47 2.31 5.15 7.02
CA CYS A 47 2.57 5.87 8.27
C CYS A 47 2.13 7.35 8.19
N MET A 48 2.17 7.96 7.00
CA MET A 48 1.77 9.34 6.79
C MET A 48 1.04 9.47 5.45
N ALA A 49 -0.16 10.03 5.47
CA ALA A 49 -0.93 10.34 4.27
C ALA A 49 -0.74 11.82 3.89
N THR A 50 -0.28 12.08 2.67
CA THR A 50 -0.17 13.44 2.13
C THR A 50 -1.01 13.56 0.87
N LYS A 51 -2.00 14.45 0.94
CA LYS A 51 -2.80 14.82 -0.22
C LYS A 51 -2.07 15.89 -1.04
N LEU A 52 -2.06 15.71 -2.35
CA LEU A 52 -1.62 16.71 -3.32
C LEU A 52 -2.83 17.26 -4.08
N ASP A 53 -2.87 18.58 -4.24
CA ASP A 53 -3.89 19.26 -5.04
C ASP A 53 -3.61 19.13 -6.55
N ASP A 54 -2.34 19.00 -6.94
CA ASP A 54 -1.91 18.77 -8.32
C ASP A 54 -0.76 17.73 -8.35
N PRO A 55 -0.91 16.60 -9.08
CA PRO A 55 0.12 15.56 -9.17
C PRO A 55 1.46 16.07 -9.76
N LEU A 56 1.46 17.19 -10.49
CA LEU A 56 2.68 17.78 -11.07
C LEU A 56 3.53 18.57 -10.06
N THR A 57 3.05 18.75 -8.83
CA THR A 57 3.73 19.57 -7.80
C THR A 57 4.77 18.81 -6.96
N ILE A 58 5.03 17.53 -7.28
CA ILE A 58 6.05 16.72 -6.60
C ILE A 58 7.45 17.26 -6.94
N ASN A 59 7.96 18.15 -6.09
CA ASN A 59 9.29 18.77 -6.24
C ASN A 59 10.39 17.99 -5.50
N VAL A 60 10.02 17.02 -4.65
CA VAL A 60 10.94 16.20 -3.86
C VAL A 60 10.41 14.76 -3.87
N PRO A 61 11.28 13.73 -4.03
CA PRO A 61 10.84 12.35 -3.91
C PRO A 61 10.16 12.14 -2.54
N PRO A 62 8.99 11.48 -2.49
CA PRO A 62 8.30 11.20 -1.23
C PRO A 62 9.22 10.46 -0.25
N SER A 63 8.99 10.70 1.03
CA SER A 63 9.60 9.88 2.07
C SER A 63 9.17 8.42 1.91
N ASP A 64 10.06 7.48 2.24
CA ASP A 64 9.74 6.05 2.29
C ASP A 64 8.58 5.71 3.26
N TYR A 65 8.18 6.67 4.11
CA TYR A 65 7.10 6.57 5.11
C TYR A 65 5.86 7.41 4.78
N GLU A 66 5.78 7.95 3.56
CA GLU A 66 4.73 8.87 3.15
C GLU A 66 4.00 8.36 1.92
N THR A 67 2.68 8.21 2.03
CA THR A 67 1.79 7.88 0.93
C THR A 67 1.28 9.17 0.31
N LEU A 68 1.66 9.40 -0.96
CA LEU A 68 1.17 10.54 -1.73
C LEU A 68 -0.07 10.13 -2.51
N PHE A 69 -1.15 10.85 -2.31
CA PHE A 69 -2.39 10.66 -3.06
C PHE A 69 -2.97 11.98 -3.55
N TYR A 70 -3.86 11.89 -4.53
CA TYR A 70 -4.63 13.02 -5.03
C TYR A 70 -6.04 12.54 -5.40
N ILE A 71 -6.97 13.47 -5.52
CA ILE A 71 -8.37 13.16 -5.82
C ILE A 71 -8.71 13.72 -7.19
N VAL A 72 -9.24 12.86 -8.05
CA VAL A 72 -9.63 13.19 -9.42
C VAL A 72 -11.14 13.11 -9.57
N LYS A 73 -11.69 14.00 -10.39
CA LYS A 73 -13.09 13.91 -10.81
C LYS A 73 -13.22 12.83 -11.89
N HIS A 74 -14.12 11.89 -11.69
CA HIS A 74 -14.44 10.78 -12.60
C HIS A 74 -15.93 10.80 -12.95
N GLY A 75 -16.28 11.50 -14.04
CA GLY A 75 -17.68 11.79 -14.36
C GLY A 75 -18.29 12.74 -13.33
N GLU A 76 -19.38 12.34 -12.69
CA GLU A 76 -20.01 13.07 -11.57
C GLU A 76 -19.53 12.59 -10.19
N MET A 77 -18.57 11.66 -10.15
CA MET A 77 -18.02 11.11 -8.92
C MET A 77 -16.55 11.52 -8.74
N TYR A 78 -15.98 11.18 -7.58
CA TYR A 78 -14.59 11.44 -7.21
C TYR A 78 -13.87 10.13 -6.92
N LYS A 79 -12.61 10.04 -7.34
CA LYS A 79 -11.76 8.88 -7.13
C LYS A 79 -10.42 9.31 -6.56
N SER A 80 -9.88 8.51 -5.67
CA SER A 80 -8.53 8.71 -5.14
C SER A 80 -7.50 7.93 -5.92
N GLU A 81 -6.36 8.55 -6.19
CA GLU A 81 -5.23 7.95 -6.89
C GLU A 81 -3.94 8.12 -6.10
N ILE A 82 -3.14 7.05 -6.05
CA ILE A 82 -1.86 7.02 -5.36
C ILE A 82 -0.76 7.32 -6.36
N LEU A 83 0.08 8.29 -6.01
CA LEU A 83 1.30 8.60 -6.74
C LEU A 83 2.49 7.82 -6.16
N TYR A 84 2.48 7.59 -4.85
CA TYR A 84 3.50 6.81 -4.18
C TYR A 84 2.93 5.97 -3.02
N PRO A 85 3.28 4.67 -2.92
CA PRO A 85 4.13 3.94 -3.86
C PRO A 85 3.46 3.72 -5.23
N PRO A 86 4.23 3.78 -6.32
CA PRO A 86 3.70 3.75 -7.67
C PRO A 86 3.10 2.38 -7.99
N GLY A 87 2.15 2.36 -8.93
CA GLY A 87 1.55 1.12 -9.41
C GLY A 87 0.45 0.56 -8.52
N THR A 88 -0.09 1.39 -7.61
CA THR A 88 -1.25 1.05 -6.78
C THR A 88 -2.51 1.58 -7.44
N THR A 89 -3.51 0.71 -7.62
CA THR A 89 -4.83 1.08 -8.14
C THR A 89 -5.85 0.95 -7.01
N PHE A 90 -6.55 2.04 -6.69
CA PHE A 90 -7.73 2.04 -5.82
C PHE A 90 -9.03 1.91 -6.62
N PHE A 91 -10.01 1.22 -6.04
CA PHE A 91 -11.28 0.90 -6.71
C PHE A 91 -12.48 1.72 -6.22
N ASP A 92 -12.40 2.33 -5.05
CA ASP A 92 -13.52 3.08 -4.50
C ASP A 92 -13.72 4.43 -5.20
N ILE A 93 -15.00 4.80 -5.32
CA ILE A 93 -15.50 6.04 -5.92
C ILE A 93 -16.51 6.66 -4.97
N HIS A 94 -16.53 7.99 -4.89
CA HIS A 94 -17.27 8.74 -3.90
C HIS A 94 -18.14 9.82 -4.53
N SER A 95 -19.22 10.18 -3.82
CA SER A 95 -20.19 11.15 -4.32
C SER A 95 -19.71 12.60 -4.19
N SER A 96 -18.79 12.85 -3.25
CA SER A 96 -18.15 14.14 -3.05
C SER A 96 -16.63 14.02 -2.92
N TYR A 97 -15.96 15.16 -3.08
CA TYR A 97 -14.51 15.27 -2.88
C TYR A 97 -14.14 15.00 -1.41
N GLU A 98 -14.91 15.55 -0.46
CA GLU A 98 -14.66 15.40 0.97
C GLU A 98 -14.80 13.95 1.44
N GLU A 99 -15.72 13.18 0.85
CA GLU A 99 -15.87 11.75 1.11
C GLU A 99 -14.64 10.97 0.65
N ALA A 100 -14.13 11.26 -0.56
CA ALA A 100 -12.93 10.62 -1.10
C ALA A 100 -11.69 10.92 -0.26
N GLU A 101 -11.53 12.18 0.17
CA GLU A 101 -10.41 12.60 1.02
C GLU A 101 -10.43 11.90 2.37
N LYS A 102 -11.57 11.98 3.06
CA LYS A 102 -11.74 11.36 4.37
C LYS A 102 -11.53 9.84 4.30
N PHE A 103 -12.08 9.20 3.28
CA PHE A 103 -11.91 7.77 3.06
C PHE A 103 -10.43 7.40 2.94
N MET A 104 -9.66 8.12 2.11
CA MET A 104 -8.24 7.82 1.94
C MET A 104 -7.42 8.01 3.20
N SER A 105 -7.64 9.09 3.94
CA SER A 105 -6.94 9.32 5.20
C SER A 105 -7.20 8.18 6.19
N CYS A 106 -8.47 7.80 6.39
CA CYS A 106 -8.81 6.69 7.28
C CYS A 106 -8.24 5.34 6.80
N LEU A 107 -8.30 5.09 5.49
CA LEU A 107 -7.82 3.83 4.93
C LEU A 107 -6.30 3.69 5.04
N ILE A 108 -5.56 4.78 4.87
CA ILE A 108 -4.10 4.80 5.03
C ILE A 108 -3.73 4.50 6.49
N ASP A 109 -4.37 5.17 7.45
CA ASP A 109 -4.17 4.89 8.88
C ASP A 109 -4.47 3.41 9.21
N ASP A 110 -5.61 2.90 8.72
CA ASP A 110 -6.01 1.51 8.91
C ASP A 110 -5.02 0.52 8.27
N VAL A 111 -4.42 0.86 7.12
CA VAL A 111 -3.41 0.03 6.45
C VAL A 111 -2.16 -0.09 7.31
N PHE A 112 -1.67 1.03 7.83
CA PHE A 112 -0.48 1.04 8.67
C PHE A 112 -0.69 0.24 9.97
N ASP A 113 -1.81 0.49 10.64
CA ASP A 113 -2.10 -0.08 11.96
C ASP A 113 -2.55 -1.54 11.90
N MET A 114 -3.33 -1.92 10.89
CA MET A 114 -4.11 -3.18 10.93
C MET A 114 -3.91 -4.12 9.75
N ALA A 115 -3.28 -3.71 8.64
CA ALA A 115 -3.18 -4.57 7.46
C ALA A 115 -2.02 -5.57 7.56
N ASP A 116 -2.33 -6.83 7.90
CA ASP A 116 -1.37 -7.93 7.81
C ASP A 116 -1.10 -8.31 6.35
N ILE A 117 0.17 -8.59 6.03
CA ILE A 117 0.55 -9.19 4.74
C ILE A 117 0.44 -10.71 4.86
N VAL A 118 -0.38 -11.32 4.01
CA VAL A 118 -0.74 -12.74 4.08
C VAL A 118 -0.59 -13.43 2.73
N ASP A 119 -0.46 -14.76 2.73
CA ASP A 119 -0.50 -15.58 1.51
C ASP A 119 -1.93 -15.74 0.98
N SER A 120 -2.12 -16.48 -0.12
CA SER A 120 -3.44 -16.73 -0.71
C SER A 120 -4.39 -17.52 0.20
N ASN A 121 -3.88 -18.19 1.23
CA ASN A 121 -4.66 -18.93 2.21
C ASN A 121 -4.92 -18.11 3.49
N GLY A 122 -4.42 -16.87 3.54
CA GLY A 122 -4.58 -15.98 4.69
C GLY A 122 -3.57 -16.22 5.82
N ASN A 123 -2.52 -17.01 5.58
CA ASN A 123 -1.44 -17.20 6.55
C ASN A 123 -0.53 -15.97 6.57
N SER A 124 -0.29 -15.42 7.75
CA SER A 124 0.58 -14.25 7.91
C SER A 124 2.03 -14.59 7.63
N PHE A 125 2.70 -13.72 6.87
CA PHE A 125 4.14 -13.73 6.79
C PHE A 125 4.72 -13.14 8.07
N HIS A 126 5.84 -13.69 8.56
CA HIS A 126 6.50 -13.11 9.72
C HIS A 126 7.02 -11.71 9.33
N PRO A 127 6.72 -10.65 10.10
CA PRO A 127 7.08 -9.27 9.75
C PRO A 127 8.59 -9.09 9.49
N LEU A 128 9.42 -9.87 10.20
CA LEU A 128 10.88 -9.83 10.10
C LEU A 128 11.49 -10.73 9.03
N SER A 129 10.70 -11.49 8.25
CA SER A 129 11.26 -12.48 7.32
C SER A 129 12.17 -11.85 6.26
N TYR A 130 11.89 -10.62 5.83
CA TYR A 130 12.62 -10.00 4.71
C TYR A 130 12.72 -8.46 4.74
N SER A 131 11.97 -7.77 5.60
CA SER A 131 11.94 -6.31 5.56
C SER A 131 13.02 -5.71 6.45
N ARG A 132 14.17 -5.36 5.86
CA ARG A 132 15.15 -4.47 6.50
C ARG A 132 14.50 -3.15 6.92
N ARG A 133 13.58 -2.62 6.11
CA ARG A 133 12.80 -1.41 6.40
C ARG A 133 11.93 -1.52 7.67
N TYR A 134 11.27 -2.66 7.88
CA TYR A 134 10.51 -2.87 9.11
C TYR A 134 11.44 -2.87 10.33
N ARG A 135 12.61 -3.50 10.22
CA ARG A 135 13.60 -3.49 11.30
C ARG A 135 14.13 -2.08 11.58
N ASP A 136 14.47 -1.33 10.54
CA ASP A 136 14.99 0.04 10.66
C ASP A 136 13.95 0.99 11.27
N MET A 137 12.66 0.89 10.91
CA MET A 137 11.61 1.76 11.46
C MET A 137 11.37 1.55 12.97
N PHE A 138 11.60 0.34 13.47
CA PHE A 138 11.35 -0.02 14.86
C PHE A 138 12.66 -0.20 15.67
N ASP A 139 13.81 0.25 15.15
CA ASP A 139 15.13 0.09 15.77
C ASP A 139 15.45 -1.37 16.21
N ILE A 140 15.00 -2.35 15.41
CA ILE A 140 15.22 -3.77 15.70
C ILE A 140 16.63 -4.16 15.22
N ASN A 141 17.59 -4.11 16.14
CA ASN A 141 18.94 -4.63 15.94
C ASN A 141 18.94 -6.15 16.13
N ASP A 142 18.99 -6.93 15.05
CA ASP A 142 19.06 -8.38 15.09
C ASP A 142 20.29 -8.85 14.28
N ASP A 143 21.29 -9.42 14.97
CA ASP A 143 22.54 -9.96 14.40
C ASP A 143 22.32 -11.28 13.62
N HIS A 144 21.07 -11.62 13.29
CA HIS A 144 20.72 -12.90 12.67
C HIS A 144 21.28 -12.99 11.23
N PRO A 145 21.92 -14.12 10.82
CA PRO A 145 22.61 -14.27 9.54
C PRO A 145 21.73 -14.18 8.28
N SER A 146 20.41 -14.09 8.44
CA SER A 146 19.45 -13.78 7.35
C SER A 146 19.26 -12.27 7.12
N SER A 147 20.07 -11.43 7.76
CA SER A 147 20.10 -9.97 7.58
C SER A 147 20.91 -9.51 6.35
N LEU A 148 21.68 -10.42 5.74
CA LEU A 148 22.50 -10.20 4.54
C LEU A 148 21.75 -10.59 3.25
#